data_AF-A0AAU2DJN2-F1
#
_entry.id   AF-A0AAU2DJN2-F1
#
_cell.length_a   1.000
_cell.length_b   1.000
_cell.length_c   1.000
_cell.angle_alpha   90.00
_cell.angle_beta   90.00
_cell.angle_gamma   90.00
#
_symmetry.space_group_name_H-M   'P 1'
#
loop_
_entity.id
_entity.type
_entity.pdbx_description
1 polymer ?
#
loop_
_entity_poly.entity_id
_entity_poly.type
_entity_poly.pdbx_seq_one_letter_code
_entity_poly.pdbx_strand_id
1 'polypeptide(L)' 'MRTDPGPATETPRHHRLKGSLAHGTHRGQICEQWQIEVTGGGRVWYLLDTARDTCWITFAGTGHPRATDRR' A
#
# COMPACT_ATOMS: atom_id res chain seq x y z
N MET A 1 8.69 1.65 8.80
CA MET A 1 7.29 1.26 8.51
C MET A 1 6.51 1.35 9.81
N ARG A 2 5.19 1.63 9.80
CA ARG A 2 4.40 1.61 11.05
C ARG A 2 4.43 0.22 11.68
N THR A 3 4.20 0.15 12.99
CA THR A 3 4.13 -1.12 13.73
C THR A 3 2.87 -1.93 13.41
N ASP A 4 1.85 -1.26 12.88
CA ASP A 4 0.62 -1.87 12.36
C ASP A 4 0.49 -1.53 10.87
N PRO A 5 0.93 -2.42 9.96
CA PRO A 5 0.87 -2.19 8.52
C PRO A 5 -0.53 -2.44 7.91
N GLY A 6 -1.48 -3.00 8.66
CA GLY A 6 -2.85 -3.23 8.20
C GLY A 6 -3.85 -2.77 9.24
N PRO A 7 -3.92 -1.46 9.55
CA PRO A 7 -4.70 -0.96 10.66
C PRO A 7 -6.19 -1.20 10.48
N ALA A 8 -6.84 -1.64 11.57
CA ALA A 8 -8.29 -1.84 11.60
C ALA A 8 -9.09 -0.57 11.28
N THR A 9 -8.52 0.61 11.56
CA THR A 9 -9.08 1.91 11.18
C THR A 9 -8.20 2.58 10.13
N GLU A 10 -8.70 2.65 8.90
CA GLU A 10 -8.04 3.37 7.82
C GLU A 10 -8.09 4.88 8.03
N THR A 11 -7.05 5.57 7.53
CA THR A 11 -6.99 7.03 7.51
C THR A 11 -6.77 7.52 6.08
N PRO A 12 -7.06 8.81 5.78
CA PRO A 12 -6.75 9.37 4.46
C PRO A 12 -5.28 9.21 4.05
N ARG A 13 -4.36 9.11 5.03
CA ARG A 13 -2.92 8.94 4.79
C ARG A 13 -2.46 7.49 4.83
N HIS A 14 -3.28 6.55 5.30
CA HIS A 14 -2.90 5.14 5.44
C HIS A 14 -4.13 4.27 5.28
N HIS A 15 -4.27 3.68 4.10
CA HIS A 15 -5.45 2.91 3.70
C HIS A 15 -5.09 1.88 2.64
N ARG A 16 -5.95 0.88 2.48
CA ARG A 16 -5.87 -0.06 1.37
C ARG A 16 -6.18 0.65 0.06
N LEU A 17 -5.40 0.36 -0.99
CA LEU A 17 -5.72 0.82 -2.34
C LEU A 17 -7.03 0.20 -2.84
N LYS A 18 -7.61 0.77 -3.89
CA LYS A 18 -8.95 0.42 -4.39
C LYS A 18 -8.91 -0.02 -5.85
N GLY A 19 -9.97 -0.69 -6.30
CA GLY A 19 -10.10 -1.14 -7.69
C GLY A 19 -9.05 -2.17 -8.06
N SER A 20 -8.49 -2.06 -9.27
CA SER A 20 -7.45 -2.96 -9.78
C SER A 20 -6.16 -2.94 -8.96
N LEU A 21 -5.92 -1.86 -8.21
CA LEU A 21 -4.76 -1.72 -7.32
C LEU A 21 -5.04 -2.24 -5.91
N ALA A 22 -6.25 -2.72 -5.59
CA ALA A 22 -6.58 -3.16 -4.23
C ALA A 22 -5.83 -4.42 -3.79
N HIS A 23 -5.25 -5.14 -4.75
CA HIS A 23 -4.44 -6.33 -4.52
C HIS A 23 -3.24 -6.34 -5.48
N GLY A 24 -2.20 -7.07 -5.12
CA GLY A 24 -1.14 -7.45 -6.03
C GLY A 24 -0.61 -8.83 -5.70
N THR A 25 0.12 -9.43 -6.64
CA THR A 25 0.66 -10.78 -6.49
C THR A 25 2.15 -10.71 -6.19
N HIS A 26 2.58 -11.38 -5.12
CA HIS A 26 4.00 -11.62 -4.85
C HIS A 26 4.23 -13.13 -4.70
N ARG A 27 5.13 -13.69 -5.54
CA ARG A 27 5.47 -15.13 -5.53
C ARG A 27 4.24 -16.06 -5.57
N GLY A 28 3.26 -15.71 -6.40
CA GLY A 28 2.02 -16.48 -6.56
C GLY A 28 0.97 -16.25 -5.47
N GLN A 29 1.28 -15.48 -4.41
CA GLN A 29 0.32 -15.12 -3.38
C GLN A 29 -0.32 -13.77 -3.68
N ILE A 30 -1.65 -13.72 -3.65
CA ILE A 30 -2.42 -12.48 -3.74
C ILE A 30 -2.45 -11.85 -2.35
N CYS A 31 -1.98 -10.62 -2.26
CA CYS A 31 -1.98 -9.85 -1.03
C CYS A 31 -2.77 -8.55 -1.22
N GLU A 32 -3.36 -8.04 -0.15
CA GLU A 32 -3.88 -6.69 -0.15
C GLU A 32 -2.76 -5.69 -0.40
N GLN A 33 -3.01 -4.69 -1.24
CA GLN A 33 -2.07 -3.60 -1.47
C GLN A 33 -2.51 -2.35 -0.72
N TRP A 34 -1.59 -1.83 0.07
CA TRP A 34 -1.80 -0.71 0.97
C TRP A 34 -0.94 0.47 0.54
N GLN A 35 -1.39 1.67 0.92
CA GLN A 35 -0.68 2.92 0.72
C GLN A 35 -0.49 3.62 2.06
N ILE A 36 0.69 4.23 2.24
CA ILE A 36 0.95 5.19 3.31
C ILE A 36 1.58 6.47 2.76
N GLU A 37 1.09 7.62 3.25
CA GLU A 37 1.73 8.92 3.12
C GLU A 37 2.84 9.05 4.17
N VAL A 38 4.07 9.27 3.72
CA VAL A 38 5.23 9.43 4.62
C VAL A 38 5.53 10.90 4.85
N THR A 39 5.35 11.74 3.82
CA THR A 39 5.51 13.21 3.87
C THR A 39 4.38 13.86 3.06
N GLY A 40 4.25 15.20 3.05
CA GLY A 40 3.15 15.92 2.36
C GLY A 40 2.95 15.67 0.85
N GLY A 41 3.68 14.74 0.25
CA GLY A 41 3.46 14.20 -1.09
C GLY A 41 4.07 12.80 -1.28
N GLY A 42 5.03 12.40 -0.44
CA GLY A 42 5.71 11.11 -0.55
C GLY A 42 4.83 9.94 -0.13
N ARG A 43 4.82 8.89 -0.96
CA ARG A 43 4.01 7.68 -0.76
C ARG A 43 4.82 6.41 -0.88
N VAL A 44 4.47 5.44 -0.05
CA VAL A 44 4.92 4.06 -0.17
C VAL A 44 3.69 3.19 -0.40
N TRP A 45 3.77 2.31 -1.40
CA TRP A 45 2.82 1.21 -1.56
C TRP A 45 3.49 -0.10 -1.19
N TYR A 46 2.73 -0.98 -0.59
CA TYR A 46 3.23 -2.29 -0.20
C TYR A 46 2.13 -3.35 -0.23
N LEU A 47 2.55 -4.59 -0.42
CA LEU A 47 1.72 -5.76 -0.24
C LEU A 47 1.86 -6.26 1.19
N LEU A 48 0.73 -6.50 1.86
CA LEU A 48 0.69 -7.07 3.20
C LEU A 48 0.53 -8.59 3.09
N ASP A 49 1.63 -9.33 3.27
CA ASP A 49 1.62 -10.79 3.37
C ASP A 49 1.48 -11.21 4.84
N THR A 50 0.23 -11.40 5.28
CA THR A 50 -0.09 -11.81 6.66
C THR A 50 0.27 -13.26 6.97
N ALA A 51 0.47 -14.11 5.96
CA ALA A 51 0.89 -15.49 6.17
C ALA A 51 2.38 -15.57 6.57
N ARG A 52 3.16 -14.54 6.25
CA ARG A 52 4.62 -14.48 6.47
C ARG A 52 5.05 -13.27 7.29
N ASP A 53 4.09 -12.53 7.86
CA ASP A 53 4.33 -11.27 8.58
C ASP A 53 5.29 -10.31 7.83
N THR A 54 5.10 -10.20 6.51
CA THR A 54 6.03 -9.47 5.64
C THR A 54 5.31 -8.39 4.84
N CYS A 55 5.92 -7.21 4.77
CA CYS A 55 5.50 -6.14 3.87
C CYS A 55 6.44 -6.03 2.68
N TRP A 56 5.92 -6.24 1.47
CA TRP A 56 6.69 -6.09 0.24
C TRP A 56 6.45 -4.72 -0.38
N ILE A 57 7.47 -3.86 -0.40
CA ILE A 57 7.35 -2.54 -1.03
C ILE A 57 7.24 -2.73 -2.55
N THR A 58 6.17 -2.20 -3.14
CA THR A 58 5.93 -2.23 -4.60
C THR A 58 6.14 -0.87 -5.24
N PHE A 59 6.07 0.21 -4.46
CA PHE A 59 6.36 1.56 -4.91
C PHE A 59 6.88 2.41 -3.74
N ALA A 60 7.86 3.25 -4.00
CA ALA A 60 8.29 4.31 -3.08
C ALA A 60 8.67 5.56 -3.90
N GLY A 61 8.03 6.69 -3.60
CA GLY A 61 8.28 7.93 -4.32
C GLY A 61 7.98 9.16 -3.48
N THR A 62 8.54 10.30 -3.87
CA THR A 62 8.42 11.58 -3.15
C THR A 62 7.21 12.42 -3.60
N GLY A 63 6.38 11.91 -4.51
CA GLY A 63 5.18 12.58 -5.02
C GLY A 63 3.99 11.63 -5.23
N HIS A 64 2.87 12.19 -5.69
CA HIS A 64 1.66 11.42 -5.95
C HIS A 64 1.84 10.41 -7.10
N PRO A 65 1.53 9.12 -6.90
CA PRO A 65 1.59 8.14 -7.99
C PRO A 65 0.46 8.38 -9.01
N ARG A 66 0.82 8.59 -10.28
CA ARG A 66 -0.18 8.78 -11.36
C ARG A 66 -1.11 7.58 -11.55
N ALA A 67 -0.70 6.40 -11.11
CA ALA A 67 -1.50 5.18 -11.21
C ALA A 67 -2.79 5.23 -10.38
N THR A 68 -2.92 6.18 -9.44
CA THR A 68 -4.17 6.44 -8.72
C THR A 68 -5.01 7.59 -9.28
N ASP A 69 -4.55 8.26 -10.34
CA ASP A 69 -5.31 9.34 -10.97
C ASP A 69 -6.59 8.75 -11.58
N ARG A 70 -7.74 9.37 -11.30
CA ARG A 70 -9.01 9.01 -11.95
C ARG A 70 -8.96 9.50 -13.40
N ARG A 71 -9.25 8.62 -14.35
CA ARG A 71 -9.56 8.98 -15.74
C ARG A 71 -10.90 9.70 -15.82
#